data_AF-A0A2T0PUY3-F1
#
_entry.id   AF-A0A2T0PUY3-F1
#
_cell.length_a   1.000
_cell.length_b   1.000
_cell.length_c   1.000
_cell.angle_alpha   90.00
_cell.angle_beta   90.00
_cell.angle_gamma   90.00
#
_symmetry.space_group_name_H-M   'P 1'
#
loop_
_entity.id
_entity.type
_entity.pdbx_description
1 polymer ?
#
loop_
_entity_poly.entity_id
_entity_poly.type
_entity_poly.pdbx_seq_one_letter_code
_entity_poly.pdbx_strand_id
1 'polypeptide(L)'
;MHLLLNDLNLGFLKNIASDVDFAFFHSDDARHFISCFIARFSDNETCAKHWRLINNEIAVEYQSSLQDEFSSWNIYLALVTPSAMDKHLKYRIENDRFALRKLVLAGPTFASESDAVVREALENSILGQDLKLSDVGDGLYDQLENSNRFRDFLSTSSQLPLDGKERSSEVRRRRINELLERLGSLS
;
A
#
# COMPACT_ATOMS: atom_id res chain seq x y z
N MET A 1 15.90 -4.97 -2.24
CA MET A 1 15.53 -4.37 -0.95
C MET A 1 14.70 -5.39 -0.22
N HIS A 2 15.09 -5.70 1.00
CA HIS A 2 14.47 -6.69 1.89
C HIS A 2 14.22 -6.07 3.26
N LEU A 3 13.36 -6.71 4.05
CA LEU A 3 13.10 -6.32 5.42
C LEU A 3 13.95 -7.17 6.38
N LEU A 4 14.67 -6.52 7.28
CA LEU A 4 15.53 -7.15 8.28
C LEU A 4 14.92 -6.98 9.66
N LEU A 5 14.95 -8.05 10.46
CA LEU A 5 14.50 -8.00 11.85
C LEU A 5 15.47 -7.14 12.67
N ASN A 6 14.94 -6.33 13.58
CA ASN A 6 15.73 -5.43 14.40
C ASN A 6 15.22 -5.37 15.84
N ASP A 7 16.16 -5.32 16.78
CA ASP A 7 15.91 -5.33 18.23
C ASP A 7 15.54 -3.94 18.79
N LEU A 8 14.66 -3.22 18.10
CA LEU A 8 14.12 -1.96 18.60
C LEU A 8 13.43 -2.20 19.95
N ASN A 9 13.63 -1.31 20.93
CA ASN A 9 12.96 -1.44 22.22
C ASN A 9 11.46 -1.09 22.07
N LEU A 10 10.62 -2.12 22.05
CA LEU A 10 9.16 -2.00 21.93
C LEU A 10 8.44 -1.99 23.29
N GLY A 11 9.14 -1.65 24.38
CA GLY A 11 8.58 -1.63 25.73
C GLY A 11 7.39 -0.67 25.87
N PHE A 12 7.40 0.45 25.13
CA PHE A 12 6.29 1.40 25.09
C PHE A 12 4.98 0.76 24.60
N LEU A 13 5.05 -0.21 23.67
CA LEU A 13 3.88 -0.93 23.17
C LEU A 13 3.37 -1.98 24.16
N LYS A 14 4.28 -2.69 24.83
CA LYS A 14 3.92 -3.71 25.85
C LYS A 14 3.17 -3.12 27.04
N ASN A 15 3.38 -1.85 27.36
CA ASN A 15 2.65 -1.16 28.43
C ASN A 15 1.16 -0.97 28.10
N ILE A 16 0.78 -1.04 26.83
CA ILE A 16 -0.54 -0.65 26.33
C ILE A 16 -1.32 -1.87 25.85
N ALA A 17 -0.61 -2.86 25.33
CA ALA A 17 -1.16 -4.16 25.00
C ALA A 17 -0.16 -5.26 25.43
N SER A 18 -0.26 -5.70 26.68
CA SER A 18 0.63 -6.72 27.26
C SER A 18 0.50 -8.08 26.59
N ASP A 19 -0.68 -8.37 26.06
CA ASP A 19 -1.05 -9.68 25.52
C ASP A 19 -0.80 -9.76 24.00
N VAL A 20 -0.17 -8.74 23.43
CA VAL A 20 0.17 -8.64 22.02
C VAL A 20 1.68 -8.85 21.87
N ASP A 21 2.06 -9.77 20.98
CA ASP A 21 3.45 -9.96 20.63
C ASP A 21 3.86 -8.95 19.54
N PHE A 22 5.04 -8.36 19.71
CA PHE A 22 5.52 -7.29 18.85
C PHE A 22 6.89 -7.63 18.26
N ALA A 23 7.04 -7.32 16.98
CA ALA A 23 8.31 -7.36 16.27
C ALA A 23 8.51 -6.10 15.45
N PHE A 24 9.75 -5.82 15.07
CA PHE A 24 10.10 -4.66 14.27
C PHE A 24 11.04 -5.07 13.12
N PHE A 25 10.69 -4.65 11.91
CA PHE A 25 11.52 -4.78 10.73
C PHE A 25 11.88 -3.41 10.18
N HIS A 26 13.03 -3.32 9.52
CA HIS A 26 13.38 -2.18 8.68
C HIS A 26 13.92 -2.62 7.33
N SER A 27 13.93 -1.74 6.34
CA SER A 27 14.56 -2.03 5.05
C SER A 27 16.10 -2.16 5.17
N ASP A 28 16.69 -3.00 4.33
CA ASP A 28 18.13 -3.26 4.23
C ASP A 28 18.93 -2.16 3.50
N ASP A 29 18.27 -1.09 3.05
CA ASP A 29 18.93 0.04 2.42
C ASP A 29 19.74 0.87 3.43
N ALA A 30 20.70 1.66 2.93
CA ALA A 30 21.65 2.41 3.76
C ALA A 30 21.00 3.42 4.71
N ARG A 31 19.73 3.81 4.49
CA ARG A 31 19.01 4.78 5.32
C ARG A 31 17.83 4.17 6.06
N HIS A 32 17.58 2.87 5.91
CA HIS A 32 16.47 2.15 6.55
C HIS A 32 15.13 2.90 6.37
N PHE A 33 14.83 3.28 5.13
CA PHE A 33 13.70 4.17 4.82
C PHE A 33 12.33 3.62 5.23
N ILE A 34 12.18 2.29 5.28
CA ILE A 34 10.93 1.64 5.64
C ILE A 34 11.06 1.10 7.06
N SER A 35 10.12 1.49 7.92
CA SER A 35 9.98 0.98 9.28
C SER A 35 8.68 0.20 9.39
N CYS A 36 8.72 -1.04 9.85
CA CYS A 36 7.54 -1.89 9.93
C CYS A 36 7.37 -2.50 11.32
N PHE A 37 6.32 -2.08 12.00
CA PHE A 37 5.89 -2.63 13.29
C PHE A 37 4.93 -3.79 13.05
N ILE A 38 5.14 -4.88 13.77
CA ILE A 38 4.27 -6.06 13.75
C ILE A 38 3.57 -6.15 15.09
N ALA A 39 2.25 -6.30 15.07
CA ALA A 39 1.45 -6.60 16.24
C ALA A 39 0.68 -7.91 15.99
N ARG A 40 0.99 -8.95 16.76
CA ARG A 40 0.35 -10.27 16.67
C ARG A 40 -0.69 -10.42 17.75
N PHE A 41 -1.93 -10.64 17.33
CA PHE A 41 -3.06 -10.80 18.22
C PHE A 41 -3.51 -12.25 18.27
N SER A 42 -4.00 -12.69 19.43
CA SER A 42 -4.67 -13.98 19.61
C SER A 42 -5.96 -14.10 18.80
N ASP A 43 -6.64 -12.98 18.54
CA ASP A 43 -7.96 -12.94 17.95
C ASP A 43 -8.29 -11.54 17.38
N ASN A 44 -9.36 -11.47 16.60
CA ASN A 44 -9.79 -10.24 15.97
C ASN A 44 -10.41 -9.20 16.93
N GLU A 45 -10.96 -9.62 18.08
CA GLU A 45 -11.57 -8.71 19.05
C GLU A 45 -10.48 -7.89 19.77
N THR A 46 -9.42 -8.57 20.19
CA THR A 46 -8.22 -7.95 20.79
C THR A 46 -7.56 -7.01 19.79
N CYS A 47 -7.48 -7.38 18.50
CA CYS A 47 -7.03 -6.48 17.43
C CYS A 47 -7.91 -5.25 17.32
N ALA A 48 -9.24 -5.43 17.20
CA ALA A 48 -10.21 -4.33 17.08
C ALA A 48 -10.13 -3.32 18.23
N LYS A 49 -9.85 -3.80 19.44
CA LYS A 49 -9.71 -3.00 20.66
C LYS A 49 -8.44 -2.16 20.69
N HIS A 50 -7.29 -2.71 20.27
CA HIS A 50 -5.99 -2.10 20.54
C HIS A 50 -5.30 -1.43 19.35
N TRP A 51 -5.67 -1.74 18.10
CA TRP A 51 -4.92 -1.27 16.92
C TRP A 51 -4.75 0.27 16.86
N ARG A 52 -5.76 1.03 17.29
CA ARG A 52 -5.70 2.51 17.33
C ARG A 52 -4.73 3.03 18.38
N LEU A 53 -4.73 2.41 19.56
CA LEU A 53 -3.83 2.80 20.64
C LEU A 53 -2.38 2.54 20.20
N ILE A 54 -2.10 1.34 19.69
CA ILE A 54 -0.79 0.98 19.15
C ILE A 54 -0.34 1.97 18.08
N ASN A 55 -1.22 2.31 17.13
CA ASN A 55 -0.93 3.29 16.08
C ASN A 55 -0.55 4.67 16.66
N ASN A 56 -1.33 5.18 17.62
CA ASN A 56 -1.09 6.49 18.22
C ASN A 56 0.24 6.52 18.97
N GLU A 57 0.58 5.42 19.64
CA GLU A 57 1.76 5.33 20.48
C GLU A 57 3.03 5.23 19.65
N ILE A 58 3.00 4.49 18.53
CA ILE A 58 4.07 4.55 17.54
C ILE A 58 4.20 5.97 16.97
N ALA A 59 3.08 6.67 16.72
CA ALA A 59 3.13 8.03 16.21
C ALA A 59 3.82 9.00 17.20
N VAL A 60 3.51 8.87 18.50
CA VAL A 60 4.07 9.72 19.55
C VAL A 60 5.51 9.33 19.85
N GLU A 61 5.80 8.07 20.14
CA GLU A 61 7.11 7.64 20.64
C GLU A 61 8.14 7.43 19.54
N TYR A 62 7.71 6.97 18.36
CA TYR A 62 8.63 6.63 17.26
C TYR A 62 8.60 7.68 16.15
N GLN A 63 7.45 7.92 15.53
CA GLN A 63 7.35 8.82 14.36
C GLN A 63 7.80 10.25 14.69
N SER A 64 7.42 10.78 15.86
CA SER A 64 7.83 12.14 16.28
C SER A 64 9.33 12.28 16.54
N SER A 65 10.03 11.17 16.80
CA SER A 65 11.47 11.14 17.07
C SER A 65 12.31 11.14 15.79
N LEU A 66 11.70 10.80 14.64
CA LEU A 66 12.37 10.77 13.36
C LEU A 66 12.63 12.20 12.86
N GLN A 67 13.88 12.47 12.48
CA GLN A 67 14.28 13.76 11.93
C GLN A 67 13.99 13.88 10.43
N ASP A 68 13.95 12.74 9.74
CA ASP A 68 13.73 12.68 8.31
C ASP A 68 12.24 12.53 8.00
N GLU A 69 11.71 13.48 7.24
CA GLU A 69 10.30 13.49 6.86
C GLU A 69 9.96 12.25 6.02
N PHE A 70 10.86 11.84 5.13
CA PHE A 70 10.60 10.71 4.25
C PHE A 70 10.45 9.40 5.04
N SER A 71 11.34 9.10 5.99
CA SER A 71 11.19 7.95 6.89
C SER A 71 9.95 8.06 7.76
N SER A 72 9.59 9.27 8.20
CA SER A 72 8.36 9.51 8.98
C SER A 72 7.09 9.16 8.21
N TRP A 73 7.09 9.36 6.90
CA TRP A 73 5.99 8.93 6.05
C TRP A 73 6.01 7.43 5.80
N ASN A 74 7.16 6.74 5.83
CA ASN A 74 7.31 5.33 5.43
C ASN A 74 7.27 4.34 6.61
N ILE A 75 6.34 4.57 7.54
CA ILE A 75 6.08 3.69 8.67
C ILE A 75 4.84 2.84 8.42
N TYR A 76 4.98 1.54 8.65
CA TYR A 76 3.95 0.54 8.46
C TYR A 76 3.62 -0.16 9.78
N LEU A 77 2.34 -0.46 9.98
CA LEU A 77 1.84 -1.29 11.07
C LEU A 77 1.11 -2.50 10.50
N ALA A 78 1.71 -3.67 10.65
CA ALA A 78 1.11 -4.94 10.28
C ALA A 78 0.37 -5.54 11.48
N LEU A 79 -0.93 -5.78 11.31
CA LEU A 79 -1.79 -6.38 12.32
C LEU A 79 -2.03 -7.83 11.91
N VAL A 80 -1.46 -8.77 12.66
CA VAL A 80 -1.45 -10.19 12.35
C VAL A 80 -2.47 -10.90 13.23
N THR A 81 -3.41 -11.64 12.62
CA THR A 81 -4.42 -12.40 13.36
C THR A 81 -4.57 -13.84 12.81
N PRO A 82 -4.77 -14.85 13.69
CA PRO A 82 -4.86 -16.26 13.29
C PRO A 82 -6.17 -16.59 12.56
N SER A 83 -7.19 -15.76 12.73
CA SER A 83 -8.53 -15.96 12.19
C SER A 83 -8.82 -14.98 11.06
N ALA A 84 -9.64 -15.40 10.09
CA ALA A 84 -10.13 -14.48 9.07
C ALA A 84 -10.82 -13.27 9.72
N MET A 85 -10.48 -12.06 9.27
CA MET A 85 -11.06 -10.82 9.79
C MET A 85 -12.31 -10.42 9.02
N ASP A 86 -13.30 -9.88 9.73
CA ASP A 86 -14.46 -9.25 9.11
C ASP A 86 -14.02 -8.16 8.10
N LYS A 87 -14.71 -8.11 6.95
CA LYS A 87 -14.37 -7.22 5.85
C LYS A 87 -14.50 -5.75 6.23
N HIS A 88 -15.50 -5.38 7.03
CA HIS A 88 -15.68 -3.99 7.46
C HIS A 88 -14.61 -3.56 8.45
N LEU A 89 -14.25 -4.43 9.39
CA LEU A 89 -13.15 -4.15 10.31
C LEU A 89 -11.82 -4.01 9.57
N LYS A 90 -11.50 -4.97 8.69
CA LYS A 90 -10.28 -4.92 7.87
C LYS A 90 -10.20 -3.63 7.05
N TYR A 91 -11.28 -3.30 6.34
CA TYR A 91 -11.36 -2.07 5.55
C TYR A 91 -11.15 -0.82 6.41
N ARG A 92 -11.80 -0.74 7.57
CA ARG A 92 -11.67 0.39 8.50
C ARG A 92 -10.23 0.60 8.93
N ILE A 93 -9.52 -0.49 9.24
CA ILE A 93 -8.13 -0.45 9.69
C ILE A 93 -7.22 0.00 8.55
N GLU A 94 -7.27 -0.67 7.40
CA GLU A 94 -6.35 -0.41 6.28
C GLU A 94 -6.56 0.97 5.63
N ASN A 95 -7.79 1.51 5.69
CA ASN A 95 -8.10 2.83 5.13
C ASN A 95 -7.97 3.97 6.14
N ASP A 96 -7.62 3.67 7.40
CA ASP A 96 -7.34 4.71 8.38
C ASP A 96 -6.02 5.41 8.03
N ARG A 97 -6.11 6.68 7.62
CA ARG A 97 -4.96 7.47 7.13
C ARG A 97 -4.17 8.15 8.24
N PHE A 98 -4.54 7.93 9.50
CA PHE A 98 -3.90 8.64 10.61
C PHE A 98 -2.54 8.02 10.96
N ALA A 99 -1.48 8.81 10.90
CA ALA A 99 -0.09 8.46 11.25
C ALA A 99 0.59 7.39 10.38
N LEU A 100 0.19 6.12 10.52
CA LEU A 100 0.89 4.98 9.90
C LEU A 100 0.08 4.36 8.76
N ARG A 101 0.77 3.72 7.80
CA ARG A 101 0.11 2.82 6.84
C ARG A 101 -0.17 1.48 7.52
N LYS A 102 -1.43 1.01 7.53
CA LYS A 102 -1.78 -0.27 8.16
C LYS A 102 -2.01 -1.36 7.13
N LEU A 103 -1.62 -2.59 7.47
CA LEU A 103 -1.94 -3.80 6.73
C LEU A 103 -2.51 -4.84 7.68
N VAL A 104 -3.56 -5.54 7.24
CA VAL A 104 -4.16 -6.64 8.01
C VAL A 104 -3.78 -7.97 7.37
N LEU A 105 -2.95 -8.72 8.08
CA LEU A 105 -2.52 -10.08 7.75
C LEU A 105 -3.35 -11.06 8.60
N ALA A 106 -4.55 -11.35 8.11
CA ALA A 106 -5.54 -12.15 8.84
C ALA A 106 -5.83 -13.47 8.12
N GLY A 107 -5.79 -14.58 8.86
CA GLY A 107 -6.20 -15.89 8.36
C GLY A 107 -5.42 -17.05 8.95
N PRO A 108 -5.81 -18.31 8.65
CA PRO A 108 -5.20 -19.51 9.21
C PRO A 108 -3.70 -19.62 8.93
N THR A 109 -3.27 -19.09 7.78
CA THR A 109 -1.86 -18.98 7.38
C THR A 109 -1.04 -18.10 8.32
N PHE A 110 -1.65 -17.37 9.27
CA PHE A 110 -0.95 -16.54 10.24
C PHE A 110 -1.10 -17.05 11.69
N ALA A 111 -1.69 -18.24 11.88
CA ALA A 111 -2.09 -18.72 13.19
C ALA A 111 -0.95 -19.25 14.07
N SER A 112 0.22 -19.55 13.50
CA SER A 112 1.38 -20.06 14.24
C SER A 112 2.70 -19.62 13.58
N GLU A 113 2.68 -18.49 12.88
CA GLU A 113 3.73 -18.19 11.94
C GLU A 113 4.97 -17.56 12.56
N SER A 114 6.10 -18.01 12.02
CA SER A 114 7.40 -17.39 12.23
C SER A 114 7.48 -15.99 11.61
N ASP A 115 8.43 -15.19 12.09
CA ASP A 115 8.80 -13.90 11.51
C ASP A 115 9.03 -13.97 9.99
N ALA A 116 9.46 -15.12 9.45
CA ALA A 116 9.76 -15.27 8.03
C ALA A 116 8.52 -15.17 7.13
N VAL A 117 7.38 -15.76 7.53
CA VAL A 117 6.15 -15.73 6.73
C VAL A 117 5.49 -14.35 6.78
N VAL A 118 5.53 -13.72 7.95
CA VAL A 118 5.08 -12.32 8.09
C VAL A 118 5.95 -11.39 7.25
N ARG A 119 7.27 -11.58 7.27
CA ARG A 119 8.21 -10.82 6.45
C ARG A 119 7.95 -10.97 4.96
N GLU A 120 7.76 -12.20 4.46
CA GLU A 120 7.43 -12.45 3.05
C GLU A 120 6.12 -11.74 2.63
N ALA A 121 5.07 -11.84 3.45
CA ALA A 121 3.81 -11.16 3.18
C ALA A 121 3.97 -9.63 3.09
N LEU A 122 4.83 -9.05 3.93
CA LEU A 122 5.13 -7.62 3.92
C LEU A 122 5.99 -7.22 2.74
N GLU A 123 7.00 -8.01 2.40
CA GLU A 123 7.85 -7.76 1.23
C GLU A 123 7.02 -7.78 -0.07
N ASN A 124 6.09 -8.72 -0.20
CA ASN A 124 5.16 -8.73 -1.33
C ASN A 124 4.23 -7.50 -1.30
N SER A 125 3.64 -7.18 -0.14
CA SER A 125 2.64 -6.10 -0.05
C SER A 125 3.22 -4.69 -0.17
N ILE A 126 4.44 -4.47 0.35
CA ILE A 126 5.07 -3.16 0.45
C ILE A 126 6.07 -2.94 -0.69
N LEU A 127 6.84 -3.97 -1.05
CA LEU A 127 7.93 -3.88 -2.03
C LEU A 127 7.54 -4.47 -3.40
N GLY A 128 6.42 -5.19 -3.48
CA GLY A 128 5.97 -5.83 -4.72
C GLY A 128 6.91 -6.93 -5.19
N GLN A 129 7.54 -7.68 -4.29
CA GLN A 129 8.48 -8.75 -4.67
C GLN A 129 7.83 -9.88 -5.49
N ASP A 130 6.51 -10.03 -5.40
CA ASP A 130 5.72 -10.96 -6.19
C ASP A 130 5.40 -10.46 -7.61
N LEU A 131 5.71 -9.19 -7.93
CA LEU A 131 5.49 -8.62 -9.25
C LEU A 131 6.47 -9.23 -10.27
N LYS A 132 5.98 -10.25 -10.96
CA LYS A 132 6.63 -10.77 -12.16
C LYS A 132 6.31 -9.85 -13.32
N LEU A 133 7.25 -8.99 -13.69
CA LEU A 133 7.19 -8.31 -14.97
C LEU A 133 7.33 -9.38 -16.06
N SER A 134 6.25 -9.67 -16.78
CA SER A 134 6.37 -10.43 -18.02
C SER A 134 7.17 -9.56 -18.97
N ASP A 135 8.29 -10.08 -19.50
CA ASP A 135 8.95 -9.46 -20.63
C ASP A 135 7.91 -9.28 -21.72
N VAL A 136 7.50 -8.03 -21.94
CA VAL A 136 6.72 -7.66 -23.10
C VAL A 136 7.68 -7.92 -24.27
N GLY A 137 7.55 -9.10 -24.89
CA GLY A 137 8.43 -9.48 -25.98
C GLY A 137 8.49 -8.37 -27.03
N ASP A 138 9.68 -8.11 -27.54
CA ASP A 138 10.01 -7.00 -28.46
C ASP A 138 9.02 -6.84 -29.64
N GLY A 139 8.22 -7.85 -29.98
CA GLY A 139 7.17 -7.78 -30.99
C GLY A 139 5.92 -6.96 -30.63
N LEU A 140 5.72 -6.51 -29.37
CA LEU A 140 4.64 -5.59 -29.00
C LEU A 140 5.00 -4.12 -29.26
N TYR A 141 6.29 -3.77 -29.34
CA TYR A 141 6.73 -2.45 -29.77
C TYR A 141 6.38 -2.20 -31.26
N ASP A 142 6.51 -3.21 -32.11
CA ASP A 142 6.12 -3.13 -33.53
C ASP A 142 4.59 -3.03 -33.73
N GLN A 143 3.79 -3.64 -32.82
CA GLN A 143 2.34 -3.39 -32.81
C GLN A 143 1.97 -2.02 -32.23
N LEU A 144 2.81 -1.44 -31.36
CA LEU A 144 2.64 -0.08 -30.84
C LEU A 144 3.05 1.00 -31.86
N GLU A 145 3.91 0.72 -32.84
CA GLU A 145 4.15 1.64 -33.96
C GLU A 145 2.86 1.89 -34.78
N ASN A 146 1.96 0.90 -34.86
CA ASN A 146 0.62 1.11 -35.44
C ASN A 146 -0.32 1.93 -34.52
N SER A 147 0.07 2.20 -33.27
CA SER A 147 -0.63 3.09 -32.34
C SER A 147 -0.26 4.57 -32.53
N ASN A 148 0.38 4.95 -33.64
CA ASN A 148 0.53 6.36 -34.02
C ASN A 148 -0.80 7.12 -33.94
N ARG A 149 -1.94 6.48 -34.20
CA ARG A 149 -3.27 7.09 -34.03
C ARG A 149 -3.62 7.48 -32.60
N PHE A 150 -3.26 6.67 -31.61
CA PHE A 150 -3.53 6.96 -30.20
C PHE A 150 -2.55 7.99 -29.65
N ARG A 151 -1.26 7.90 -30.02
CA ARG A 151 -0.25 8.90 -29.68
C ARG A 151 -0.55 10.26 -30.31
N ASP A 152 -0.97 10.31 -31.57
CA ASP A 152 -1.40 11.55 -32.24
C ASP A 152 -2.66 12.13 -31.60
N PHE A 153 -3.60 11.29 -31.17
CA PHE A 153 -4.76 11.74 -30.41
C PHE A 153 -4.36 12.31 -29.03
N LEU A 154 -3.46 11.64 -28.31
CA LEU A 154 -2.96 12.08 -27.00
C LEU A 154 -2.15 13.39 -27.10
N SER A 155 -1.33 13.54 -28.15
CA SER A 155 -0.59 14.78 -28.39
C SER A 155 -1.51 15.95 -28.77
N THR A 156 -2.59 15.67 -29.52
CA THR A 156 -3.62 16.67 -29.88
C THR A 156 -4.55 17.02 -28.71
N SER A 157 -4.65 16.18 -27.67
CA SER A 157 -5.50 16.41 -26.49
C SER A 157 -4.84 17.27 -25.41
N SER A 158 -3.62 17.76 -25.65
CA SER A 158 -2.99 18.87 -24.91
C SER A 158 -3.84 20.16 -24.87
N GLN A 159 -4.90 20.26 -25.70
CA GLN A 159 -5.85 21.38 -25.73
C GLN A 159 -7.16 21.13 -24.95
N LEU A 160 -7.30 20.03 -24.21
CA LEU A 160 -8.52 19.77 -23.44
C LEU A 160 -8.59 20.70 -22.21
N PRO A 161 -9.68 21.47 -22.05
CA PRO A 161 -9.84 22.30 -20.88
C PRO A 161 -9.98 21.42 -19.64
N LEU A 162 -9.19 21.71 -18.60
CA LEU A 162 -9.15 20.95 -17.33
C LEU A 162 -10.06 21.56 -16.25
N ASP A 163 -10.63 22.73 -16.50
CA ASP A 163 -11.52 23.40 -15.55
C ASP A 163 -12.91 22.74 -15.48
N GLY A 164 -13.64 23.07 -14.42
CA GLY A 164 -14.95 22.52 -14.10
C GLY A 164 -16.12 23.20 -14.82
N LYS A 165 -15.86 24.09 -15.80
CA LYS A 165 -16.91 24.84 -16.48
C LYS A 165 -17.73 23.93 -17.39
N GLU A 166 -19.02 24.23 -17.51
CA GLU A 166 -19.97 23.45 -18.31
C GLU A 166 -19.54 23.36 -19.78
N ARG A 167 -19.11 24.48 -20.36
CA ARG A 167 -18.54 24.55 -21.73
C ARG A 167 -17.32 23.65 -21.91
N SER A 168 -16.47 23.53 -20.89
CA SER A 168 -15.28 22.69 -20.90
C SER A 168 -15.62 21.20 -20.78
N SER A 169 -16.64 20.87 -19.98
CA SER A 169 -17.21 19.53 -19.89
C SER A 169 -17.75 19.06 -21.25
N GLU A 170 -18.44 19.94 -21.96
CA GLU A 170 -19.02 19.65 -23.27
C GLU A 170 -17.96 19.43 -24.37
N VAL A 171 -16.87 20.21 -24.33
CA VAL A 171 -15.69 19.99 -25.19
C VAL A 171 -15.05 18.62 -24.93
N ARG A 172 -14.87 18.24 -23.66
CA ARG A 172 -14.33 16.92 -23.28
C ARG A 172 -15.26 15.78 -23.72
N ARG A 173 -16.57 15.91 -23.50
CA ARG A 173 -17.58 14.90 -23.86
C ARG A 173 -17.63 14.67 -25.38
N ARG A 174 -17.62 15.74 -26.18
CA ARG A 174 -17.55 15.62 -27.65
C ARG A 174 -16.33 14.84 -28.10
N ARG A 175 -15.17 15.13 -27.50
CA ARG A 175 -13.91 14.48 -27.85
C ARG A 175 -13.89 12.99 -27.47
N ILE A 176 -14.55 12.62 -26.37
CA ILE A 176 -14.76 11.22 -25.98
C ILE A 176 -15.68 10.50 -26.97
N ASN A 177 -16.74 11.14 -27.46
CA ASN A 177 -17.62 10.51 -28.45
C ASN A 177 -16.92 10.28 -29.79
N GLU A 178 -16.11 11.25 -30.26
CA GLU A 178 -15.26 11.09 -31.45
C GLU A 178 -14.29 9.89 -31.33
N LEU A 179 -13.80 9.60 -30.12
CA LEU A 179 -12.98 8.41 -29.85
C LEU A 179 -13.78 7.12 -29.99
N LEU A 180 -14.95 7.07 -29.36
CA LEU A 180 -15.80 5.88 -29.34
C LEU A 180 -16.26 5.50 -30.76
N GLU A 181 -16.59 6.49 -31.60
CA GLU A 181 -16.94 6.25 -33.01
C GLU A 181 -15.77 5.70 -33.82
N ARG A 182 -14.56 6.22 -33.62
CA ARG A 182 -13.35 5.76 -34.31
C ARG A 182 -12.94 4.35 -33.89
N LEU A 183 -13.13 4.00 -32.60
CA LEU A 183 -12.84 2.66 -32.09
C LEU A 183 -13.91 1.65 -32.54
N GLY A 184 -15.17 2.07 -32.64
CA GLY A 184 -16.26 1.24 -33.18
C GLY A 184 -16.15 0.94 -34.68
N SER A 185 -15.44 1.78 -35.45
CA SER A 185 -15.19 1.54 -36.89
C SER A 185 -14.12 0.49 -37.22
N LEU A 186 -13.52 -0.14 -36.19
CA LEU A 186 -12.47 -1.16 -36.31
C LEU A 186 -12.96 -2.58 -35.95
N SER A 187 -14.27 -2.79 -35.76
CA SER A 187 -14.91 -4.10 -35.58
C SER A 187 -15.58 -4.59 -36.86
#